data_AF-A0A2D6FJ16-F1
#
_entry.id   AF-A0A2D6FJ16-F1
#
_cell.length_a   1.000
_cell.length_b   1.000
_cell.length_c   1.000
_cell.angle_alpha   90.00
_cell.angle_beta   90.00
_cell.angle_gamma   90.00
#
_symmetry.space_group_name_H-M   'P 1'
#
loop_
_entity.id
_entity.type
_entity.pdbx_description
1 polymer ?
#
loop_
_entity_poly.entity_id
_entity_poly.type
_entity_poly.pdbx_seq_one_letter_code
_entity_poly.pdbx_strand_id
1 'polypeptide(L)'
;MVLVKIGEQNGDSEYEHFWVIEHTYLMDDQYPDKGILEEFFGELGDPYDSSENCWWIDERVVWMESVVDITPEELKTLRKFKIG
;
A
#
# COMPACT_ATOMS: atom_id res chain seq x y z
N MET A 1 -12.04 0.69 -8.81
CA MET A 1 -11.54 0.70 -7.42
C MET A 1 -10.34 -0.19 -7.42
N VAL A 2 -9.40 0.05 -6.52
CA VAL A 2 -8.14 -0.67 -6.52
C VAL A 2 -7.94 -1.25 -5.13
N LEU A 3 -7.63 -2.54 -5.06
CA LEU A 3 -7.11 -3.19 -3.87
C LEU A 3 -5.59 -3.08 -3.92
N VAL A 4 -5.01 -2.49 -2.89
CA VAL A 4 -3.57 -2.45 -2.69
C VAL A 4 -3.19 -3.38 -1.54
N LYS A 5 -2.10 -4.11 -1.74
CA LYS A 5 -1.40 -4.85 -0.68
C LYS A 5 -0.13 -4.07 -0.34
N ILE A 6 0.05 -3.79 0.93
CA ILE A 6 1.14 -2.98 1.46
C ILE A 6 1.90 -3.84 2.46
N GLY A 7 3.22 -3.90 2.31
CA GLY A 7 4.11 -4.50 3.29
C GLY A 7 4.67 -3.45 4.24
N GLU A 8 4.80 -3.80 5.51
CA GLU A 8 5.51 -3.03 6.54
C GLU A 8 6.46 -3.96 7.27
N GLN A 9 7.72 -3.54 7.44
CA GLN A 9 8.66 -4.18 8.34
C GLN A 9 9.04 -3.21 9.45
N ASN A 10 8.93 -3.70 10.69
CA ASN A 10 9.28 -2.98 11.90
C ASN A 10 10.18 -3.86 12.77
N GLY A 11 11.49 -3.59 12.74
CA GLY A 11 12.50 -4.45 13.33
C GLY A 11 12.48 -5.86 12.70
N ASP A 12 12.25 -6.88 13.53
CA ASP A 12 12.21 -8.29 13.11
C ASP A 12 10.82 -8.77 12.67
N SER A 13 9.82 -7.89 12.66
CA SER A 13 8.43 -8.25 12.33
C SER A 13 8.00 -7.67 10.99
N GLU A 14 7.34 -8.48 10.17
CA GLU A 14 6.71 -8.09 8.91
C GLU A 14 5.19 -8.17 9.03
N TYR A 15 4.50 -7.18 8.45
CA TYR A 15 3.06 -7.02 8.47
C TYR A 15 2.54 -6.82 7.05
N GLU A 16 1.37 -7.41 6.78
CA GLU A 16 0.65 -7.25 5.53
C GLU A 16 -0.62 -6.42 5.78
N HIS A 17 -0.78 -5.35 5.01
CA HIS A 17 -1.94 -4.48 5.04
C HIS A 17 -2.68 -4.53 3.71
N PHE A 18 -4.01 -4.56 3.77
CA PHE A 18 -4.86 -4.51 2.58
C PHE A 18 -5.72 -3.27 2.63
N TRP A 19 -5.70 -2.48 1.56
CA TRP A 19 -6.46 -1.24 1.49
C TRP A 19 -7.15 -1.08 0.15
N VAL A 20 -8.30 -0.39 0.15
CA VAL A 20 -9.11 -0.19 -1.05
C VAL A 20 -9.23 1.31 -1.31
N ILE A 21 -8.72 1.75 -2.45
CA ILE A 21 -8.69 3.15 -2.87
C ILE A 21 -9.42 3.35 -4.19
N GLU A 22 -9.68 4.61 -4.55
CA GLU A 22 -10.24 4.95 -5.86
C GLU A 22 -9.16 4.86 -6.95
N HIS A 23 -9.56 4.43 -8.16
CA HIS A 23 -8.62 4.23 -9.28
C HIS A 23 -7.97 5.54 -9.74
N THR A 24 -8.63 6.67 -9.51
CA THR A 24 -8.14 8.02 -9.86
C THR A 24 -6.78 8.35 -9.25
N TYR A 25 -6.41 7.70 -8.14
CA TYR A 25 -5.12 7.88 -7.46
C TYR A 25 -3.92 7.26 -8.21
N LEU A 26 -4.15 6.37 -9.19
CA LEU A 26 -3.08 5.71 -9.95
C LEU A 26 -2.68 6.42 -11.25
N MET A 27 -3.33 7.52 -11.62
CA MET A 27 -3.19 8.11 -12.96
C MET A 27 -2.11 9.20 -13.10
N ASP A 28 -1.34 9.49 -12.05
CA ASP A 28 -0.19 10.41 -12.13
C ASP A 28 1.14 9.62 -12.14
N ASP A 29 1.78 9.56 -13.31
CA ASP A 29 2.96 8.74 -13.68
C ASP A 29 4.28 9.09 -12.94
N GLN A 30 4.22 9.75 -11.79
CA GLN A 30 5.39 9.93 -10.91
C GLN A 30 4.95 9.73 -9.45
N TYR A 31 5.32 8.56 -8.91
CA TYR A 31 5.15 8.16 -7.50
C TYR A 31 3.73 7.79 -7.02
N PRO A 32 2.94 6.95 -7.75
CA PRO A 32 1.69 6.44 -7.21
C PRO A 32 1.90 5.69 -5.88
N ASP A 33 2.99 4.93 -5.76
CA ASP A 33 3.35 4.16 -4.57
C ASP A 33 3.56 5.06 -3.35
N LYS A 34 4.33 6.15 -3.50
CA LYS A 34 4.61 7.08 -2.40
C LYS A 34 3.31 7.73 -1.93
N GLY A 35 2.49 8.23 -2.85
CA GLY A 35 1.24 8.90 -2.50
C GLY A 35 0.25 7.98 -1.77
N ILE A 36 0.15 6.72 -2.21
CA ILE A 36 -0.70 5.72 -1.55
C ILE A 36 -0.16 5.37 -0.16
N LEU A 37 1.15 5.17 -0.04
CA LEU A 37 1.79 4.87 1.24
C LEU A 37 1.70 6.08 2.20
N GLU A 38 1.80 7.31 1.70
CA GLU A 38 1.61 8.54 2.47
C GLU A 38 0.17 8.70 2.96
N GLU A 39 -0.81 8.34 2.13
CA GLU A 39 -2.22 8.38 2.54
C GLU A 39 -2.53 7.32 3.62
N PHE A 40 -1.84 6.18 3.61
CA PHE A 40 -2.02 5.10 4.59
C PHE A 40 -1.26 5.34 5.90
N PHE A 41 0.03 5.67 5.84
CA PHE A 41 0.92 5.79 6.99
C PHE A 41 1.15 7.23 7.47
N GLY A 42 0.77 8.23 6.67
CA GLY A 42 1.17 9.63 6.87
C GLY A 42 2.47 9.96 6.14
N GLU A 43 3.03 11.15 6.41
CA GLU A 43 4.26 11.63 5.78
C GLU A 43 5.39 10.58 5.84
N LEU A 44 5.82 10.09 4.67
CA LEU A 44 6.94 9.14 4.58
C LEU A 44 8.26 9.90 4.74
N GLY A 45 9.25 9.24 5.33
CA GLY A 45 10.60 9.78 5.42
C GLY A 45 11.32 9.79 4.06
N ASP A 46 12.34 10.63 3.96
CA ASP A 46 13.33 10.58 2.88
C ASP A 46 14.58 9.88 3.43
N PRO A 47 14.81 8.60 3.09
CA PRO A 47 14.95 8.25 1.68
C PRO A 47 14.13 7.03 1.22
N TYR A 48 13.79 7.03 -0.07
CA TYR A 48 13.44 5.81 -0.79
C TYR A 48 14.68 4.95 -1.02
N ASP A 49 14.60 3.67 -0.66
CA ASP A 49 15.64 2.69 -0.93
C ASP A 49 15.36 1.97 -2.26
N SER A 50 16.09 2.38 -3.30
CA SER A 50 15.95 1.76 -4.63
C SER A 50 16.47 0.32 -4.72
N SER A 51 17.28 -0.14 -3.75
CA SER A 51 17.81 -1.51 -3.78
C SER A 51 16.77 -2.53 -3.34
N GLU A 52 15.96 -2.16 -2.36
CA GLU A 52 14.88 -2.98 -1.80
C GLU A 52 13.48 -2.52 -2.27
N ASN A 53 13.40 -1.45 -3.07
CA ASN A 53 12.15 -0.86 -3.57
C ASN A 53 11.16 -0.48 -2.44
N CYS A 54 11.65 0.19 -1.40
CA CYS A 54 10.87 0.53 -0.21
C CYS A 54 11.09 1.98 0.26
N TRP A 55 10.17 2.47 1.09
CA TRP A 55 10.23 3.78 1.73
C TRP A 55 10.51 3.62 3.21
N TRP A 56 11.40 4.45 3.75
CA TRP A 56 11.65 4.50 5.18
C TRP A 56 10.67 5.43 5.89
N ILE A 57 10.14 5.00 7.03
CA ILE A 57 9.36 5.81 7.98
C ILE A 57 9.93 5.57 9.37
N ASP A 58 10.65 6.55 9.91
CA ASP A 58 11.39 6.40 11.16
C ASP A 58 12.28 5.14 11.17
N GLU A 59 11.97 4.16 12.01
CA GLU A 59 12.68 2.88 12.14
C GLU A 59 12.03 1.73 11.36
N ARG A 60 11.09 2.04 10.46
CA ARG A 60 10.30 1.07 9.70
C ARG A 60 10.54 1.24 8.21
N VAL A 61 10.33 0.16 7.46
CA VAL A 61 10.26 0.21 6.00
C VAL A 61 8.88 -0.22 5.53
N VAL A 62 8.37 0.46 4.52
CA VAL A 62 7.08 0.17 3.90
C VAL A 62 7.22 0.10 2.39
N TRP A 63 6.45 -0.76 1.76
CA TRP A 63 6.47 -0.92 0.31
C TRP A 63 5.12 -1.36 -0.22
N MET A 64 4.87 -1.09 -1.50
CA MET A 64 3.68 -1.55 -2.18
C MET A 64 3.96 -2.91 -2.82
N GLU A 65 3.23 -3.95 -2.39
CA GLU A 65 3.43 -5.32 -2.89
C GLU A 65 2.60 -5.62 -4.13
N SER A 66 1.34 -5.15 -4.16
CA SER A 66 0.49 -5.36 -5.32
C SER A 66 -0.62 -4.34 -5.41
N VAL A 67 -1.06 -4.10 -6.64
CA VAL A 67 -2.14 -3.19 -7.00
C VAL A 67 -3.04 -3.94 -7.96
N VAL A 68 -4.29 -4.13 -7.58
CA VAL A 68 -5.25 -4.93 -8.34
C VAL A 68 -6.54 -4.14 -8.50
N ASP A 69 -6.94 -3.92 -9.75
CA ASP A 69 -8.27 -3.40 -10.03
C ASP A 69 -9.35 -4.37 -9.57
N ILE A 70 -10.30 -3.84 -8.80
CA ILE A 70 -11.43 -4.60 -8.30
C ILE A 70 -12.75 -3.93 -8.68
N THR A 71 -13.72 -4.77 -9.00
CA THR A 71 -15.11 -4.39 -9.20
C THR A 71 -15.87 -4.28 -7.87
N PRO A 72 -17.02 -3.58 -7.83
CA PRO A 72 -17.87 -3.56 -6.65
C PRO A 72 -18.35 -4.95 -6.19
N GLU A 73 -18.51 -5.90 -7.11
CA GLU A 73 -18.92 -7.26 -6.78
C GLU A 73 -17.80 -8.07 -6.12
N GLU A 74 -16.56 -7.91 -6.58
CA GLU A 74 -15.37 -8.51 -5.95
C GLU A 74 -15.15 -7.93 -4.56
N LEU A 75 -15.27 -6.61 -4.39
CA LEU A 75 -15.19 -5.97 -3.07
C LEU A 75 -16.26 -6.51 -2.11
N LYS A 76 -17.50 -6.66 -2.59
CA LYS A 76 -18.60 -7.22 -1.80
C LYS A 76 -18.31 -8.67 -1.41
N THR A 77 -17.63 -9.42 -2.27
CA THR A 77 -17.22 -10.79 -2.01
C THR A 77 -16.12 -10.84 -0.94
N LEU A 78 -15.05 -10.06 -1.09
CA LEU A 78 -13.97 -9.94 -0.10
C LEU A 78 -14.48 -9.57 1.30
N ARG A 79 -15.40 -8.59 1.38
CA ARG A 79 -16.03 -8.19 2.65
C ARG A 79 -16.83 -9.31 3.32
N LYS A 80 -17.46 -10.21 2.55
CA LYS A 80 -18.19 -11.37 3.10
C LYS A 80 -17.26 -12.41 3.70
N PHE A 81 -16.04 -12.51 3.19
CA PHE A 81 -15.04 -13.46 3.69
C PHE A 81 -14.29 -12.97 4.92
N LYS A 82 -14.51 -11.72 5.37
CA LYS A 82 -13.86 -11.10 6.54
C LYS A 82 -12.40 -11.56 6.70
N ILE A 83 -11.50 -10.88 5.98
CA ILE A 83 -10.20 -10.56 6.55
C ILE A 83 -10.54 -9.79 7.83
N GLY A 84 -10.46 -10.49 8.95
CA GLY A 84 -10.97 -10.08 10.26
C GLY A 84 -9.90 -9.41 11.10
#